data_AF-A0A962Z796-F1
#
_entry.id   AF-A0A962Z796-F1
#
_cell.length_a   1.000
_cell.length_b   1.000
_cell.length_c   1.000
_cell.angle_alpha   90.00
_cell.angle_beta   90.00
_cell.angle_gamma   90.00
#
_symmetry.space_group_name_H-M   'P 1'
#
loop_
_entity.id
_entity.type
_entity.pdbx_description
1 polymer ?
#
loop_
_entity_poly.entity_id
_entity_poly.type
_entity_poly.pdbx_seq_one_letter_code
_entity_poly.pdbx_strand_id
1 'polypeptide(L)' 'FTEDAHDLGEMVAKARKYAKQEGFASPGTCIVITAGLPFGTPGATNILRIAWVS' A
#
# COMPACT_ATOMS: atom_id res chain seq x y z
N PHE A 1 -3.40 13.16 -7.59
CA PHE A 1 -4.23 12.75 -6.44
C PHE A 1 -4.69 11.34 -6.67
N THR A 2 -4.46 10.42 -5.73
CA THR A 2 -4.97 9.05 -5.78
C THR A 2 -6.14 8.95 -4.83
N GLU A 3 -7.22 8.29 -5.23
CA GLU A 3 -8.29 7.95 -4.29
C GLU A 3 -7.76 6.99 -3.22
N ASP A 4 -8.29 7.08 -2.01
CA ASP A 4 -7.99 6.15 -0.93
C ASP A 4 -8.35 4.71 -1.37
N ALA A 5 -7.72 3.73 -0.75
CA ALA A 5 -8.14 2.35 -0.94
C ALA A 5 -9.51 2.14 -0.26
N HIS A 6 -10.37 1.32 -0.86
CA HIS A 6 -11.63 0.93 -0.25
C HIS A 6 -11.46 -0.29 0.66
N ASP A 7 -10.46 -1.13 0.37
CA ASP A 7 -10.10 -2.30 1.15
C ASP A 7 -8.59 -2.56 1.18
N LEU A 8 -8.17 -3.54 1.99
CA LEU A 8 -6.77 -3.92 2.14
C LEU A 8 -6.15 -4.50 0.86
N GLY A 9 -6.95 -5.14 0.00
CA GLY A 9 -6.48 -5.72 -1.26
C GLY A 9 -6.16 -4.62 -2.27
N GLU A 10 -7.04 -3.64 -2.41
CA GLU A 10 -6.83 -2.46 -3.26
C GLU A 10 -5.62 -1.65 -2.77
N MET A 11 -5.46 -1.48 -1.45
CA MET A 11 -4.28 -0.85 -0.86
C MET A 11 -2.98 -1.55 -1.27
N VAL A 12 -2.94 -2.89 -1.17
CA VAL A 12 -1.77 -3.68 -1.56
C VAL A 12 -1.51 -3.59 -3.07
N ALA A 13 -2.56 -3.62 -3.90
CA ALA A 13 -2.43 -3.49 -5.35
C ALA A 13 -1.89 -2.12 -5.76
N LYS A 14 -2.43 -1.04 -5.19
CA LYS A 14 -1.96 0.34 -5.40
C LYS A 14 -0.49 0.47 -4.96
N ALA A 15 -0.14 0.02 -3.75
CA ALA A 15 1.23 0.10 -3.24
C ALA A 15 2.24 -0.62 -4.15
N ARG A 16 1.94 -1.85 -4.59
CA ARG A 16 2.82 -2.61 -5.50
C ARG A 16 2.96 -1.92 -6.85
N LYS A 17 1.86 -1.41 -7.41
CA LYS A 17 1.84 -0.69 -8.69
C LYS A 17 2.73 0.55 -8.63
N TYR A 18 2.53 1.42 -7.64
CA TYR A 18 3.30 2.66 -7.53
C TYR A 18 4.76 2.40 -7.18
N ALA A 19 5.05 1.45 -6.29
CA ALA A 19 6.43 1.09 -5.97
C ALA A 19 7.21 0.60 -7.21
N LYS A 20 6.54 -0.10 -8.13
CA LYS A 20 7.11 -0.54 -9.40
C LYS A 20 7.24 0.61 -10.41
N GLN A 21 6.21 1.46 -10.54
CA GLN A 21 6.17 2.56 -11.51
C GLN A 21 7.21 3.65 -11.20
N GLU A 22 7.39 3.98 -9.93
CA GLU A 22 8.34 4.99 -9.47
C GLU A 22 9.79 4.43 -9.35
N GLY A 23 9.98 3.14 -9.61
CA GLY A 23 11.30 2.49 -9.56
C GLY A 23 11.81 2.19 -8.14
N PHE A 24 10.99 2.33 -7.10
CA PHE A 24 11.37 2.02 -5.72
C PHE A 24 11.52 0.51 -5.45
N ALA A 25 10.82 -0.33 -6.21
CA ALA A 25 10.82 -1.77 -6.02
C ALA A 25 10.71 -2.54 -7.35
N SER A 26 11.40 -3.68 -7.44
CA SER A 26 11.32 -4.59 -8.59
C SER A 26 10.48 -5.83 -8.26
N PRO A 27 10.03 -6.62 -9.25
CA PRO A 27 9.44 -7.92 -8.98
C PRO A 27 10.33 -8.76 -8.06
N GLY A 28 9.76 -9.32 -7.00
CA GLY A 28 10.50 -10.05 -5.95
C GLY A 28 11.03 -9.18 -4.81
N THR A 29 10.90 -7.84 -4.86
CA THR A 29 11.24 -6.96 -3.73
C THR A 29 10.17 -7.02 -2.65
N CYS A 30 10.59 -7.14 -1.39
CA CYS A 30 9.72 -7.04 -0.22
C CYS A 30 9.44 -5.56 0.11
N ILE A 31 8.18 -5.23 0.35
CA ILE A 31 7.73 -3.89 0.76
C ILE A 31 6.89 -3.97 2.04
N VAL A 32 6.97 -2.95 2.87
CA VAL A 32 6.12 -2.75 4.05
C VAL A 32 5.11 -1.65 3.75
N ILE A 33 3.84 -1.93 4.01
CA ILE A 33 2.73 -1.02 3.76
C ILE A 33 2.09 -0.69 5.10
N THR A 34 1.95 0.60 5.40
CA THR A 34 1.26 1.09 6.60
C THR A 34 0.01 1.88 6.21
N ALA A 35 -1.07 1.70 6.97
CA ALA A 35 -2.33 2.39 6.74
C ALA A 35 -3.16 2.53 8.01
N GLY A 36 -4.21 3.35 7.94
CA GLY A 36 -5.26 3.47 8.95
C GLY A 36 -6.59 2.98 8.42
N LEU A 37 -7.28 2.12 9.18
CA LEU A 37 -8.66 1.72 8.93
C LEU A 37 -9.62 2.31 9.98
N PRO A 38 -10.84 2.73 9.58
CA PRO A 38 -11.32 2.82 8.19
C PRO A 38 -10.57 3.91 7.41
N PHE A 39 -10.39 3.69 6.11
CA PHE A 39 -9.67 4.64 5.25
C PHE A 39 -10.33 6.03 5.28
N GLY A 40 -9.54 7.08 5.08
CA GLY A 40 -10.03 8.46 5.08
C GLY A 40 -10.33 9.05 6.47
N THR A 41 -10.10 8.31 7.57
CA THR A 41 -10.24 8.85 8.93
C THR A 41 -8.87 9.24 9.50
N PRO A 42 -8.61 10.54 9.76
CA PRO A 42 -7.36 10.98 10.37
C PRO A 42 -7.18 10.42 11.79
N GLY A 43 -5.96 10.03 12.15
CA GLY A 43 -5.57 9.83 13.56
C GLY A 43 -5.34 8.39 14.02
N ALA A 44 -5.40 7.38 13.16
CA ALA A 44 -5.04 6.01 13.57
C ALA A 44 -4.37 5.21 12.44
N THR A 45 -3.04 5.29 12.31
CA THR A 45 -2.27 4.29 11.56
C THR A 45 -2.23 3.00 12.39
N ASN A 46 -3.19 2.10 12.15
CA ASN A 46 -3.40 0.88 12.93
C ASN A 46 -3.00 -0.40 12.19
N ILE A 47 -2.43 -0.29 10.98
CA ILE A 47 -2.07 -1.44 10.15
C ILE A 47 -0.65 -1.33 9.64
N LEU A 48 0.06 -2.46 9.72
CA LEU A 48 1.32 -2.72 9.05
C LEU A 48 1.20 -4.07 8.34
N ARG A 49 1.54 -4.13 7.05
CA ARG A 49 1.46 -5.32 6.22
C ARG A 49 2.69 -5.49 5.36
N ILE A 50 3.18 -6.73 5.28
CA ILE A 50 4.30 -7.10 4.41
C ILE A 50 3.74 -7.65 3.10
N ALA A 51 4.27 -7.19 1.96
CA ALA A 51 3.91 -7.67 0.64
C ALA A 51 5.14 -7.78 -0.27
N TRP A 52 5.02 -8.61 -1.30
CA TRP A 52 6.06 -8.80 -2.31
C TRP A 52 5.62 -8.15 -3.61
N VAL A 53 6.45 -7.34 -4.26
CA VAL A 53 6.14 -6.77 -5.57
C VAL A 53 6.18 -7.88 -6.64
N SER A 54 5.19 -7.87 -7.55
CA SER A 54 5.11 -8.75 -8.73
C SER A 54 4.89 -7.91 -9.98
#